data_AF-A0A7K6D8D4-F1
#
_entry.id   AF-A0A7K6D8D4-F1
#
_cell.length_a   1.000
_cell.length_b   1.000
_cell.length_c   1.000
_cell.angle_alpha   90.00
_cell.angle_beta   90.00
_cell.angle_gamma   90.00
#
_symmetry.space_group_name_H-M   'P 1'
#
loop_
_entity.id
_entity.type
_entity.pdbx_description
1 polymer ?
#
loop_
_entity_poly.entity_id
_entity_poly.type
_entity_poly.pdbx_seq_one_letter_code
_entity_poly.pdbx_strand_id
1 'polypeptide(L)'
;QVLSLSNAQDAHNGYQSLLSEINDPNTKYILRTANRLYGEKTFEFLPSFIESSQKWYHAGLEPMDFMHAWEDSRKQINVWVEERTEGKIRNLLAEGILNSQTKLVLVNAIYFKGNWEEPFKKERTRERPFHINK
;
A
#
# COMPACT_ATOMS: atom_id res chain seq x y z
N GLN A 1 0.49 -6.08 -23.43
CA GLN A 1 0.60 -6.40 -21.99
C GLN A 1 0.21 -5.16 -21.21
N VAL A 2 -0.67 -5.24 -20.21
CA VAL A 2 -1.32 -4.07 -19.58
C VAL A 2 -0.39 -3.27 -18.66
N LEU A 3 0.57 -3.94 -18.00
CA LEU A 3 1.51 -3.32 -17.06
C LEU A 3 2.89 -3.00 -17.67
N SER A 4 3.06 -3.17 -18.99
CA SER A 4 4.31 -2.88 -19.71
C SER A 4 5.57 -3.53 -19.12
N LEU A 5 5.47 -4.73 -18.56
CA LEU A 5 6.59 -5.47 -17.98
C LEU A 5 7.27 -6.34 -19.05
N SER A 6 8.40 -5.89 -19.60
CA SER A 6 9.16 -6.63 -20.61
C SER A 6 9.65 -8.01 -20.14
N ASN A 7 10.10 -8.10 -18.87
CA ASN A 7 10.54 -9.32 -18.21
C ASN A 7 10.16 -9.28 -16.71
N ALA A 8 9.54 -10.34 -16.20
CA ALA A 8 9.14 -10.43 -14.79
C ALA A 8 10.35 -10.40 -13.84
N GLN A 9 11.46 -11.05 -14.20
CA GLN A 9 12.64 -11.11 -13.35
C GLN A 9 13.27 -9.73 -13.16
N ASP A 10 13.43 -8.99 -14.26
CA ASP A 10 13.97 -7.62 -14.24
C ASP A 10 13.03 -6.66 -13.52
N ALA A 11 11.71 -6.87 -13.65
CA ALA A 11 10.72 -6.09 -12.93
C ALA A 11 10.83 -6.28 -11.41
N HIS A 12 10.94 -7.51 -10.92
CA HIS A 12 11.07 -7.79 -9.48
C HIS A 12 12.32 -7.16 -8.87
N ASN A 13 13.46 -7.28 -9.56
CA ASN A 13 14.71 -6.64 -9.14
C ASN A 13 14.57 -5.10 -9.10
N GLY A 14 13.95 -4.52 -10.13
CA GLY A 14 13.71 -3.07 -10.18
C GLY A 14 12.82 -2.57 -9.05
N TYR A 15 11.75 -3.30 -8.72
CA TYR A 15 10.85 -2.96 -7.62
C TYR A 15 11.55 -3.02 -6.25
N GLN A 16 12.41 -4.01 -6.02
CA GLN A 16 13.14 -4.09 -4.75
C GLN A 16 14.03 -2.88 -4.53
N SER A 17 14.80 -2.48 -5.55
CA SER A 17 15.67 -1.30 -5.49
C SER A 17 14.84 -0.03 -5.27
N LEU A 18 13.76 0.14 -6.02
CA LEU A 18 12.86 1.29 -5.90
C LEU A 18 12.25 1.39 -4.50
N LEU A 19 11.74 0.29 -3.94
CA LEU A 19 11.12 0.29 -2.61
C LEU A 19 12.14 0.54 -1.49
N SER A 20 13.41 0.18 -1.71
CA SER A 20 14.49 0.48 -0.75
C SER A 20 14.82 1.97 -0.74
N GLU A 21 14.90 2.60 -1.92
CA GLU A 21 15.14 4.04 -2.06
C GLU A 21 13.96 4.88 -1.53
N ILE A 22 12.74 4.50 -1.88
CA ILE A 22 11.50 5.19 -1.48
C ILE A 22 11.30 5.21 0.03
N ASN A 23 11.68 4.13 0.72
CA ASN A 23 11.47 3.99 2.17
C ASN A 23 12.67 4.46 3.00
N ASP A 24 13.67 5.11 2.40
CA ASP A 24 14.83 5.64 3.12
C ASP A 24 14.39 6.66 4.19
N PRO A 25 14.62 6.37 5.48
CA PRO A 25 14.25 7.27 6.56
C PRO A 25 15.10 8.56 6.61
N ASN A 26 16.21 8.66 5.87
CA ASN A 26 17.14 9.79 5.91
C ASN A 26 16.81 10.91 4.92
N THR A 27 15.57 10.97 4.44
CA THR A 27 15.12 11.97 3.46
C THR A 27 14.57 13.24 4.14
N LYS A 28 14.56 14.37 3.42
CA LYS A 28 13.98 15.64 3.90
C LYS A 28 12.45 15.69 3.83
N TYR A 29 11.83 14.63 3.33
CA TYR A 29 10.40 14.49 3.13
C TYR A 29 9.93 13.20 3.79
N ILE A 30 8.62 13.04 3.94
CA ILE A 30 8.04 11.76 4.35
C ILE A 30 7.53 11.08 3.08
N LEU A 31 8.16 9.98 2.71
CA LEU A 31 7.63 9.07 1.71
C LEU A 31 7.58 7.68 2.35
N ARG A 32 6.40 7.08 2.33
CA ARG A 32 6.15 5.76 2.92
C ARG A 32 5.42 4.92 1.89
N THR A 33 5.96 3.74 1.62
CA THR A 33 5.23 2.68 0.94
C THR A 33 5.10 1.49 1.86
N ALA A 34 3.95 0.84 1.81
CA ALA A 34 3.67 -0.33 2.62
C ALA A 34 2.99 -1.38 1.75
N ASN A 35 3.69 -2.50 1.56
CA ASN A 35 3.15 -3.69 0.93
C ASN A 35 2.90 -4.74 2.00
N ARG A 36 1.75 -5.42 1.94
CA ARG A 36 1.48 -6.57 2.80
C ARG A 36 0.52 -7.53 2.12
N LEU A 37 0.73 -8.81 2.37
CA LEU A 37 -0.18 -9.87 2.00
C LEU A 37 -0.96 -10.29 3.24
N TYR A 38 -2.27 -10.43 3.11
CA TYR A 38 -3.13 -10.98 4.16
C TYR A 38 -3.76 -12.27 3.65
N GLY A 39 -3.40 -13.40 4.22
CA GLY A 39 -3.83 -14.72 3.75
C GLY A 39 -4.73 -15.42 4.75
N GLU A 40 -5.74 -16.15 4.26
CA GLU A 40 -6.54 -17.04 5.10
C GLU A 40 -5.62 -18.07 5.78
N LYS A 41 -5.66 -18.12 7.12
CA LYS A 41 -4.77 -18.95 7.94
C LYS A 41 -4.91 -20.45 7.67
N THR A 42 -6.06 -20.93 7.19
CA THR A 42 -6.26 -22.34 6.84
C THR A 42 -5.88 -22.68 5.40
N PHE A 43 -5.42 -21.71 4.61
CA PHE A 43 -5.03 -21.91 3.22
C PHE A 43 -3.52 -22.00 3.10
N GLU A 44 -3.04 -23.05 2.43
CA GLU A 44 -1.60 -23.25 2.21
C GLU A 44 -1.13 -22.46 0.98
N PHE A 45 -0.23 -21.50 1.22
CA PHE A 45 0.44 -20.76 0.16
C PHE A 45 1.79 -21.40 -0.17
N LEU A 46 2.21 -21.32 -1.43
CA LEU A 46 3.53 -21.78 -1.83
C LEU A 46 4.62 -21.01 -1.06
N PRO A 47 5.57 -21.70 -0.41
CA PRO A 47 6.66 -21.02 0.29
C PRO A 47 7.45 -20.07 -0.61
N SER A 48 7.71 -20.49 -1.85
CA SER A 48 8.41 -19.67 -2.85
C SER A 48 7.68 -18.36 -3.19
N PHE A 49 6.34 -18.34 -3.14
CA PHE A 49 5.55 -17.13 -3.34
C PHE A 49 5.70 -16.16 -2.17
N ILE A 50 5.64 -16.67 -0.93
CA ILE A 50 5.82 -15.86 0.28
C ILE A 50 7.24 -15.27 0.31
N GLU A 51 8.25 -16.12 0.08
CA GLU A 51 9.66 -15.71 0.04
C GLU A 51 9.91 -14.65 -1.04
N SER A 52 9.36 -14.85 -2.24
CA SER A 52 9.50 -13.88 -3.34
C SER A 52 8.81 -12.55 -3.02
N SER A 53 7.63 -12.60 -2.41
CA SER A 53 6.88 -11.39 -2.03
C SER A 53 7.59 -10.59 -0.95
N GLN A 54 8.14 -11.27 0.06
CA GLN A 54 8.95 -10.64 1.09
C GLN A 54 10.23 -10.06 0.49
N LYS A 55 10.94 -10.82 -0.36
CA LYS A 55 12.23 -10.42 -0.93
C LYS A 55 12.12 -9.20 -1.84
N TRP A 56 11.20 -9.24 -2.81
CA TRP A 56 11.16 -8.24 -3.89
C TRP A 56 10.25 -7.06 -3.59
N TYR A 57 9.26 -7.24 -2.71
CA TYR A 57 8.25 -6.23 -2.43
C TYR A 57 8.19 -5.80 -0.97
N HIS A 58 9.03 -6.37 -0.10
CA HIS A 58 8.97 -6.19 1.36
C HIS A 58 7.58 -6.54 1.92
N ALA A 59 6.88 -7.46 1.26
CA ALA A 59 5.50 -7.81 1.53
C ALA A 59 5.40 -9.17 2.23
N GLY A 60 5.39 -9.13 3.56
CA GLY A 60 5.19 -10.33 4.37
C GLY A 60 3.75 -10.83 4.32
N LEU A 61 3.57 -12.14 4.45
CA LEU A 61 2.26 -12.76 4.64
C LEU A 61 1.84 -12.70 6.10
N GLU A 62 0.70 -12.05 6.36
CA GLU A 62 0.04 -12.04 7.65
C GLU A 62 -1.18 -12.95 7.62
N PRO A 63 -1.26 -13.97 8.50
CA PRO A 63 -2.42 -14.85 8.59
C PRO A 63 -3.66 -14.12 9.12
N MET A 64 -4.81 -14.35 8.49
CA MET A 64 -6.12 -13.78 8.85
C MET A 64 -7.18 -14.89 8.89
N ASP A 65 -8.26 -14.68 9.64
CA ASP A 65 -9.42 -15.59 9.69
C ASP A 65 -10.55 -15.01 8.86
N PHE A 66 -10.44 -15.09 7.55
CA PHE A 66 -11.52 -14.67 6.66
C PHE A 66 -12.69 -15.64 6.74
N MET A 67 -12.46 -16.94 6.89
CA MET A 67 -13.53 -17.95 6.92
C MET A 67 -14.57 -17.71 8.01
N HIS A 68 -14.13 -17.33 9.22
CA HIS A 68 -15.03 -17.16 10.37
C HIS A 68 -15.14 -15.71 10.87
N ALA A 69 -14.16 -14.85 10.57
CA ALA A 69 -14.06 -13.51 11.12
C ALA A 69 -13.58 -12.47 10.08
N TRP A 70 -14.12 -12.51 8.85
CA TRP A 70 -13.70 -11.59 7.77
C TRP A 70 -13.91 -10.11 8.11
N GLU A 71 -14.94 -9.75 8.88
CA GLU A 71 -15.16 -8.36 9.28
C GLU A 71 -14.09 -7.85 10.26
N ASP A 72 -13.61 -8.70 11.17
CA ASP A 72 -12.52 -8.32 12.06
C ASP A 72 -11.19 -8.27 11.31
N SER A 73 -10.95 -9.21 10.40
CA SER A 73 -9.80 -9.18 9.49
C SER A 73 -9.82 -7.90 8.62
N ARG A 74 -10.99 -7.49 8.12
CA ARG A 74 -11.17 -6.22 7.37
C ARG A 74 -10.77 -5.01 8.21
N LYS A 75 -11.21 -4.94 9.47
CA LYS A 75 -10.85 -3.84 10.39
C LYS A 75 -9.35 -3.82 10.67
N GLN A 76 -8.71 -4.97 10.89
CA GLN A 76 -7.28 -5.06 11.10
C GLN A 76 -6.48 -4.54 9.90
N ILE A 77 -6.87 -4.93 8.68
CA ILE A 77 -6.25 -4.43 7.44
C ILE A 77 -6.41 -2.90 7.35
N ASN A 78 -7.60 -2.37 7.64
CA ASN A 78 -7.85 -0.93 7.60
C ASN A 78 -7.03 -0.14 8.63
N VAL A 79 -6.90 -0.65 9.85
CA VAL A 79 -6.06 -0.02 10.90
C VAL A 79 -4.61 0.02 10.45
N TRP A 80 -4.08 -1.08 9.93
CA TRP A 80 -2.70 -1.11 9.45
C TRP A 80 -2.46 -0.14 8.29
N VAL A 81 -3.40 -0.03 7.34
CA VAL A 81 -3.31 0.95 6.25
C VAL A 81 -3.37 2.39 6.77
N GLU A 82 -4.25 2.66 7.74
CA GLU A 82 -4.37 3.98 8.36
C GLU A 82 -3.06 4.39 9.03
N GLU A 83 -2.44 3.50 9.80
CA GLU A 83 -1.14 3.73 10.45
C GLU A 83 -0.04 4.01 9.41
N ARG A 84 0.01 3.21 8.33
CA ARG A 84 1.04 3.36 7.28
C ARG A 84 0.87 4.61 6.43
N THR A 85 -0.28 5.25 6.50
CA THR A 85 -0.62 6.42 5.68
C THR A 85 -0.83 7.68 6.51
N GLU A 86 -0.28 7.74 7.72
CA GLU A 86 -0.36 8.90 8.62
C GLU A 86 -1.83 9.34 8.86
N GLY A 87 -2.73 8.37 8.96
CA GLY A 87 -4.15 8.60 9.19
C GLY A 87 -4.92 9.11 7.97
N LYS A 88 -4.34 9.11 6.77
CA LYS A 88 -4.96 9.71 5.57
C LYS A 88 -5.85 8.75 4.81
N ILE A 89 -5.50 7.47 4.75
CA ILE A 89 -6.35 6.44 4.15
C ILE A 89 -7.04 5.69 5.28
N ARG A 90 -8.30 6.05 5.50
CA ARG A 90 -9.19 5.37 6.43
C ARG A 90 -10.14 4.48 5.66
N ASN A 91 -10.45 3.32 6.22
CA ASN A 91 -11.44 2.39 5.65
C ASN A 91 -11.15 2.02 4.18
N LEU A 92 -9.90 1.64 3.86
CA LEU A 92 -9.52 1.17 2.52
C LEU A 92 -10.49 0.09 2.00
N LEU A 93 -10.84 -0.86 2.86
CA LEU A 93 -11.81 -1.90 2.60
C LEU A 93 -13.14 -1.53 3.25
N ALA A 94 -14.12 -1.19 2.41
CA ALA A 94 -15.50 -0.97 2.83
C ALA A 94 -16.15 -2.28 3.31
N GLU A 95 -17.23 -2.17 4.08
CA GLU A 95 -18.04 -3.31 4.52
C GLU A 95 -18.56 -4.10 3.32
N GLY A 96 -18.62 -5.44 3.47
CA GLY A 96 -19.07 -6.34 2.40
C GLY A 96 -18.05 -6.63 1.28
N ILE A 97 -16.88 -5.96 1.27
CA ILE A 97 -15.80 -6.27 0.32
C ILE A 97 -15.16 -7.63 0.60
N LEU A 98 -14.99 -7.98 1.87
CA LEU A 98 -14.47 -9.27 2.29
C LEU A 98 -15.62 -10.21 2.69
N ASN A 99 -15.38 -11.50 2.56
CA ASN A 99 -16.30 -12.56 2.95
C ASN A 99 -15.54 -13.86 3.31
N SER A 100 -16.28 -14.88 3.75
CA SER A 100 -15.72 -16.18 4.15
C SER A 100 -15.00 -16.96 3.04
N GLN A 101 -15.15 -16.58 1.78
CA GLN A 101 -14.46 -17.19 0.64
C GLN A 101 -13.14 -16.49 0.31
N THR A 102 -12.84 -15.36 0.95
CA THR A 102 -11.60 -14.61 0.73
C THR A 102 -10.40 -15.47 1.15
N LYS A 103 -9.43 -15.63 0.25
CA LYS A 103 -8.19 -16.38 0.54
C LYS A 103 -6.98 -15.49 0.66
N LEU A 104 -6.87 -14.43 -0.14
CA LEU A 104 -5.71 -13.56 -0.14
C LEU A 104 -6.14 -12.13 -0.47
N VAL A 105 -5.63 -11.17 0.30
CA VAL A 105 -5.74 -9.73 0.02
C VAL A 105 -4.32 -9.18 -0.15
N LEU A 106 -4.06 -8.52 -1.28
CA LEU A 106 -2.81 -7.83 -1.56
C LEU A 106 -3.03 -6.34 -1.33
N VAL A 107 -2.26 -5.75 -0.42
CA VAL A 107 -2.37 -4.33 -0.08
C VAL A 107 -1.10 -3.61 -0.47
N ASN A 108 -1.26 -2.53 -1.23
CA ASN A 108 -0.24 -1.51 -1.44
C ASN A 108 -0.81 -0.16 -0.98
N ALA A 109 -0.07 0.53 -0.12
CA ALA A 109 -0.40 1.88 0.32
C ALA A 109 0.81 2.79 0.15
N ILE A 110 0.58 4.01 -0.31
CA ILE A 110 1.61 5.04 -0.50
C ILE A 110 1.17 6.35 0.15
N TYR A 111 2.09 6.97 0.89
CA TYR A 111 1.89 8.28 1.50
C TYR A 111 3.10 9.17 1.25
N PHE A 112 2.84 10.38 0.79
CA PHE A 112 3.85 11.39 0.53
C PHE A 112 3.49 12.72 1.21
N LYS A 113 4.48 13.31 1.87
CA LYS A 113 4.45 14.66 2.41
C LYS A 113 5.83 15.29 2.31
N GLY A 114 5.99 16.19 1.35
CA GLY A 114 7.19 17.00 1.18
C GLY A 114 6.91 18.48 1.39
N ASN A 115 7.95 19.22 1.76
CA ASN A 115 7.95 20.67 1.60
C ASN A 115 8.38 21.00 0.17
N TRP A 116 7.80 22.06 -0.39
CA TRP A 116 8.35 22.65 -1.60
C TRP A 116 9.76 23.17 -1.33
N GLU A 117 10.67 23.03 -2.29
CA GLU A 117 11.99 23.67 -2.24
C GLU A 117 11.83 25.20 -2.12
N GLU A 118 10.87 25.76 -2.87
CA GLU A 118 10.47 27.17 -2.83
C GLU A 118 9.00 27.29 -2.38
N PRO A 119 8.72 27.51 -1.08
CA PRO A 119 7.36 27.58 -0.57
C PRO A 119 6.58 28.82 -1.03
N PHE A 120 5.28 28.64 -1.27
CA PHE A 120 4.37 29.74 -1.52
C PHE A 120 4.19 30.61 -0.27
N LYS A 121 4.15 31.94 -0.45
CA LYS A 121 3.81 32.89 0.61
C LYS A 121 2.32 32.80 0.93
N LYS A 122 1.96 32.38 2.15
CA LYS A 122 0.55 32.17 2.56
C LYS A 122 -0.30 33.42 2.41
N GLU A 123 0.29 34.60 2.60
CA GLU A 123 -0.38 35.91 2.51
C GLU A 123 -0.78 36.26 1.06
N ARG A 124 -0.18 35.56 0.07
CA ARG A 124 -0.50 35.71 -1.35
C ARG A 124 -1.55 34.71 -1.82
N THR A 125 -1.90 33.71 -1.02
CA THR A 125 -2.96 32.74 -1.34
C THR A 125 -4.33 33.42 -1.16
N ARG A 126 -5.15 33.36 -2.21
CA ARG A 126 -6.51 33.93 -2.23
C ARG A 126 -7.46 33.01 -2.96
N GLU A 127 -8.72 33.03 -2.56
CA GLU A 127 -9.78 32.31 -3.26
C GLU A 127 -9.90 32.83 -4.71
N ARG A 128 -10.00 31.89 -5.65
CA ARG A 128 -10.16 32.16 -7.09
C ARG A 128 -11.05 31.08 -7.68
N PRO A 129 -11.83 31.38 -8.73
CA PRO A 129 -12.59 30.36 -9.45
C PRO A 129 -11.66 29.25 -9.97
N PHE A 130 -12.01 27.99 -9.67
CA PHE A 130 -11.38 26.82 -10.27
C PHE A 130 -12.26 26.32 -11.42
N HIS A 131 -11.73 26.32 -12.65
CA HIS A 131 -12.46 25.86 -13.82
C HIS A 131 -12.43 24.33 -13.88
N ILE A 132 -13.59 23.71 -13.60
CA ILE A 132 -13.76 22.25 -13.61
C ILE A 132 -13.93 21.67 -15.03
N ASN A 133 -14.16 22.51 -16.02
CA ASN A 133 -14.34 22.15 -17.43
C ASN A 133 -13.79 23.28 -18.34
N LYS A 134 -13.66 22.96 -19.63
CA LYS A 134 -13.31 23.92 -20.69
C LYS A 134 -14.47 24.82 -21.04
#